data_AF-A0A2G6KFV5-F1
#
_entry.id   AF-A0A2G6KFV5-F1
#
_cell.length_a   1.000
_cell.length_b   1.000
_cell.length_c   1.000
_cell.angle_alpha   90.00
_cell.angle_beta   90.00
_cell.angle_gamma   90.00
#
_symmetry.space_group_name_H-M   'P 1'
#
loop_
_entity.id
_entity.type
_entity.pdbx_description
1 polymer ?
#
loop_
_entity_poly.entity_id
_entity_poly.type
_entity_poly.pdbx_seq_one_letter_code
_entity_poly.pdbx_strand_id
1 'polypeptide(L)'
;MAESPLVAWLAEQVGTSPAIHRWQTGDATEDWLAALAVDTAERDVALLLEVAADEVPTEILGALCRRCPERVVVACAAASEAMANRFRSLGFRRLALPAALSGGVPGECWEYRLSDYKQPPAWLNARYWANPERFGRDVIA
;
A
#
# COMPACT_ATOMS: atom_id res chain seq x y z
N MET A 1 -5.95 -20.50 -17.11
CA MET A 1 -4.81 -19.59 -16.89
C MET A 1 -4.18 -19.98 -15.57
N ALA A 2 -2.88 -20.28 -15.53
CA ALA A 2 -2.19 -20.54 -14.28
C ALA A 2 -2.21 -19.27 -13.41
N GLU A 3 -2.47 -19.42 -12.11
CA GLU A 3 -2.44 -18.32 -11.15
C GLU A 3 -1.02 -17.76 -11.05
N SER A 4 -0.89 -16.43 -11.00
CA SER A 4 0.42 -15.77 -10.92
C SER A 4 1.14 -16.23 -9.65
N PRO A 5 2.42 -16.69 -9.72
CA PRO A 5 3.18 -17.08 -8.54
C PRO A 5 3.26 -15.98 -7.49
N LEU A 6 3.23 -14.71 -7.91
CA LEU A 6 3.18 -13.55 -7.01
C LEU A 6 1.87 -13.49 -6.23
N VAL A 7 0.74 -13.76 -6.90
CA VAL A 7 -0.59 -13.75 -6.28
C VAL A 7 -0.68 -14.86 -5.23
N ALA A 8 -0.25 -16.08 -5.58
CA ALA A 8 -0.24 -17.20 -4.65
C ALA A 8 0.65 -16.92 -3.43
N TRP A 9 1.86 -16.37 -3.66
CA TRP A 9 2.75 -15.99 -2.57
C TRP A 9 2.17 -14.87 -1.69
N LEU A 10 1.57 -13.84 -2.28
CA LEU A 10 0.92 -12.78 -1.52
C LEU A 10 -0.23 -13.33 -0.67
N ALA A 11 -1.04 -14.22 -1.25
CA ALA A 11 -2.16 -14.84 -0.57
C ALA A 11 -1.72 -15.64 0.66
N GLU A 12 -0.62 -16.39 0.55
CA GLU A 12 -0.01 -17.10 1.68
C GLU A 12 0.43 -16.14 2.79
N GLN A 13 1.01 -14.98 2.44
CA GLN A 13 1.53 -14.03 3.41
C GLN A 13 0.44 -13.25 4.16
N VAL A 14 -0.74 -13.07 3.57
CA VAL A 14 -1.86 -12.34 4.23
C VAL A 14 -3.01 -13.24 4.66
N GLY A 15 -2.96 -14.53 4.36
CA GLY A 15 -3.99 -15.51 4.72
C GLY A 15 -5.30 -15.38 3.92
N THR A 16 -5.33 -14.55 2.89
CA THR A 16 -6.49 -14.31 2.01
C THR A 16 -6.03 -13.95 0.61
N SER A 17 -6.87 -14.15 -0.40
CA SER A 17 -6.54 -13.77 -1.77
C SER A 17 -6.45 -12.24 -1.91
N PRO A 18 -5.35 -11.69 -2.45
CA PRO A 18 -5.24 -10.25 -2.67
C PRO A 18 -6.25 -9.76 -3.71
N ALA A 19 -6.67 -8.50 -3.60
CA ALA A 19 -7.37 -7.83 -4.67
C ALA A 19 -6.36 -7.46 -5.76
N ILE A 20 -6.64 -7.80 -7.01
CA ILE A 20 -5.70 -7.59 -8.12
C ILE A 20 -6.28 -6.54 -9.04
N HIS A 21 -5.56 -5.43 -9.18
CA HIS A 21 -5.88 -4.39 -10.15
C HIS A 21 -4.72 -4.24 -11.13
N ARG A 22 -5.05 -3.81 -12.36
CA ARG A 22 -4.06 -3.55 -13.41
C ARG A 22 -4.13 -2.09 -13.79
N TRP A 23 -2.97 -1.49 -14.04
CA TRP A 23 -2.86 -0.13 -14.54
C TRP A 23 -2.11 -0.12 -15.88
N GLN A 24 -2.68 0.58 -16.85
CA GLN A 24 -2.10 0.83 -18.16
C GLN A 24 -2.01 2.33 -18.44
N THR A 25 -0.93 2.75 -19.12
CA THR A 25 -0.82 4.14 -19.56
C THR A 25 -1.95 4.47 -20.53
N GLY A 26 -2.78 5.45 -20.16
CA GLY A 26 -3.97 5.85 -20.91
C GLY A 26 -5.29 5.57 -20.18
N ASP A 27 -5.26 4.76 -19.11
CA ASP A 27 -6.41 4.60 -18.23
C ASP A 27 -6.78 5.95 -17.59
N ALA A 28 -8.08 6.24 -17.53
CA ALA A 28 -8.56 7.44 -16.85
C ALA A 28 -8.42 7.26 -15.33
N THR A 29 -7.64 8.14 -14.69
CA THR A 29 -7.39 8.10 -13.24
C THR A 29 -8.70 8.09 -12.43
N GLU A 30 -9.70 8.87 -12.83
CA GLU A 30 -10.98 8.97 -12.11
C GLU A 30 -11.76 7.66 -12.16
N ASP A 31 -11.86 7.04 -13.34
CA ASP A 31 -12.56 5.76 -13.53
C ASP A 31 -11.88 4.65 -12.71
N TRP A 32 -10.55 4.65 -12.70
CA TRP A 32 -9.78 3.66 -11.94
C TRP A 32 -9.97 3.84 -10.43
N LEU A 33 -9.97 5.08 -9.94
CA LEU A 33 -10.23 5.38 -8.53
C LEU A 33 -11.65 5.03 -8.11
N ALA A 34 -12.64 5.21 -8.99
CA ALA A 34 -14.02 4.81 -8.75
C ALA A 34 -14.14 3.27 -8.65
N ALA A 35 -13.52 2.53 -9.58
CA ALA A 35 -13.48 1.07 -9.54
C ALA A 35 -12.79 0.55 -8.27
N LEU A 36 -11.62 1.11 -7.93
CA LEU A 36 -10.91 0.78 -6.69
C LEU A 36 -11.78 1.01 -5.45
N ALA A 37 -12.53 2.12 -5.41
CA ALA A 37 -13.37 2.44 -4.25
C ALA A 37 -14.48 1.41 -4.03
N VAL A 38 -15.04 0.83 -5.10
CA VAL A 38 -16.04 -0.24 -5.00
C VAL A 38 -15.42 -1.52 -4.45
N ASP A 39 -14.25 -1.92 -4.96
CA ASP A 39 -13.63 -3.20 -4.60
C ASP A 39 -12.98 -3.21 -3.20
N THR A 40 -12.59 -2.04 -2.69
CA THR A 40 -11.90 -1.91 -1.39
C THR A 40 -12.83 -1.62 -0.20
N ALA A 41 -14.10 -1.29 -0.46
CA ALA A 41 -15.05 -0.87 0.59
C ALA A 41 -15.36 -1.95 1.66
N GLU A 42 -15.09 -3.23 1.37
CA GLU A 42 -15.44 -4.36 2.24
C GLU A 42 -14.23 -5.23 2.63
N ARG A 43 -13.01 -4.81 2.30
CA ARG A 43 -11.84 -5.71 2.27
C ARG A 43 -10.61 -5.12 2.97
N ASP A 44 -10.25 -5.69 4.13
CA ASP A 44 -8.93 -5.54 4.78
C ASP A 44 -7.88 -6.40 4.04
N VAL A 45 -7.58 -6.07 2.79
CA VAL A 45 -6.89 -7.00 1.88
C VAL A 45 -5.62 -6.38 1.28
N ALA A 46 -4.61 -7.22 1.05
CA ALA A 46 -3.45 -6.84 0.25
C ALA A 46 -3.88 -6.54 -1.19
N LEU A 47 -3.49 -5.39 -1.72
CA LEU A 47 -3.72 -5.05 -3.12
C LEU A 47 -2.47 -5.32 -3.95
N LEU A 48 -2.62 -6.03 -5.07
CA LEU A 48 -1.60 -6.14 -6.11
C LEU A 48 -1.95 -5.22 -7.28
N LEU A 49 -1.08 -4.24 -7.56
CA LEU A 49 -1.14 -3.42 -8.76
C LEU A 49 -0.12 -3.93 -9.78
N GLU A 50 -0.59 -4.48 -10.90
CA GLU A 50 0.28 -4.82 -12.02
C GLU A 50 0.37 -3.62 -12.97
N VAL A 51 1.59 -3.15 -13.22
CA VAL A 51 1.85 -1.96 -14.02
C VAL A 51 2.52 -2.35 -15.33
N ALA A 52 1.84 -2.10 -16.45
CA ALA A 52 2.35 -2.43 -17.79
C ALA A 52 3.36 -1.39 -18.33
N ALA A 53 3.40 -0.20 -17.73
CA ALA A 53 4.22 0.92 -18.18
C ALA A 53 5.05 1.51 -17.04
N ASP A 54 6.08 2.27 -17.37
CA ASP A 54 6.91 2.96 -16.37
C ASP A 54 6.29 4.30 -15.93
N GLU A 55 4.97 4.34 -15.78
CA GLU A 55 4.27 5.51 -15.24
C GLU A 55 2.94 5.17 -14.54
N VAL A 56 2.87 5.43 -13.22
CA VAL A 56 1.65 5.41 -12.42
C VAL A 56 1.47 6.80 -11.80
N PRO A 57 0.33 7.47 -12.01
CA PRO A 57 0.03 8.74 -11.38
C PRO A 57 0.19 8.69 -9.85
N THR A 58 0.75 9.75 -9.28
CA THR A 58 0.98 9.85 -7.82
C THR A 58 -0.34 9.80 -7.04
N GLU A 59 -1.41 10.31 -7.63
CA GLU A 59 -2.76 10.31 -7.10
C GLU A 59 -3.28 8.89 -6.87
N ILE A 60 -2.96 7.97 -7.78
CA ILE A 60 -3.32 6.54 -7.69
C ILE A 60 -2.53 5.88 -6.57
N LEU A 61 -1.21 6.05 -6.55
CA LEU A 61 -0.36 5.48 -5.50
C LEU A 61 -0.77 5.99 -4.12
N GLY A 62 -1.04 7.29 -3.97
CA GLY A 62 -1.52 7.88 -2.72
C GLY A 62 -2.92 7.39 -2.33
N ALA A 63 -3.81 7.19 -3.31
CA ALA A 63 -5.12 6.61 -3.08
C ALA A 63 -5.05 5.16 -2.59
N LEU A 64 -4.15 4.35 -3.15
CA LEU A 64 -3.89 2.99 -2.71
C LEU A 64 -3.42 2.94 -1.27
N CYS A 65 -2.44 3.77 -0.88
CA CYS A 65 -1.97 3.82 0.51
C CYS A 65 -3.09 4.18 1.50
N ARG A 66 -4.01 5.08 1.11
CA ARG A 66 -5.12 5.51 1.98
C ARG A 66 -6.22 4.46 2.09
N ARG A 67 -6.52 3.73 1.01
CA ARG A 67 -7.62 2.76 0.96
C ARG A 67 -7.21 1.36 1.38
N CYS A 68 -5.92 1.02 1.25
CA CYS A 68 -5.39 -0.30 1.55
C CYS A 68 -4.19 -0.17 2.51
N PRO A 69 -4.40 0.32 3.75
CA PRO A 69 -3.32 0.61 4.68
C PRO A 69 -2.57 -0.65 5.13
N GLU A 70 -3.24 -1.81 5.15
CA GLU A 70 -2.65 -3.07 5.58
C GLU A 70 -1.48 -3.49 4.70
N ARG A 71 -1.68 -3.50 3.38
CA ARG A 71 -0.63 -3.84 2.42
C ARG A 71 -1.00 -3.46 0.98
N VAL A 72 -0.08 -2.80 0.30
CA VAL A 72 -0.11 -2.59 -1.15
C VAL A 72 1.18 -3.13 -1.73
N VAL A 73 1.08 -3.91 -2.79
CA VAL A 73 2.21 -4.38 -3.59
C VAL A 73 2.01 -3.93 -5.03
N VAL A 74 3.02 -3.27 -5.58
CA VAL A 74 3.06 -2.83 -6.97
C VAL A 74 4.11 -3.65 -7.69
N ALA A 75 3.71 -4.41 -8.70
CA ALA A 75 4.60 -5.19 -9.55
C ALA A 75 4.77 -4.48 -10.90
N CYS A 76 6.02 -4.22 -11.27
CA CYS A 76 6.36 -3.56 -12.53
C CYS A 76 7.61 -4.18 -13.16
N ALA A 77 7.64 -4.28 -14.50
CA ALA A 77 8.75 -4.93 -15.21
C ALA A 77 10.12 -4.29 -14.93
N ALA A 78 10.17 -2.96 -14.82
CA ALA A 78 11.29 -2.18 -14.30
C ALA A 78 10.77 -0.79 -13.94
N ALA A 79 11.22 -0.22 -12.82
CA ALA A 79 10.88 1.14 -12.45
C ALA A 79 12.03 2.10 -12.83
N SER A 80 11.74 3.17 -13.57
CA SER A 80 12.70 4.28 -13.70
C SER A 80 13.05 4.86 -12.34
N GLU A 81 14.16 5.59 -12.28
CA GLU A 81 14.53 6.35 -11.08
C GLU A 81 13.42 7.33 -10.65
N ALA A 82 12.71 7.95 -11.60
CA ALA A 82 11.60 8.85 -11.33
C ALA A 82 10.42 8.12 -10.66
N MET A 83 10.03 6.94 -11.17
CA MET A 83 9.03 6.10 -10.52
C MET A 83 9.51 5.62 -9.14
N ALA A 84 10.75 5.14 -9.05
CA ALA A 84 11.33 4.66 -7.80
C ALA A 84 11.38 5.76 -6.73
N ASN A 85 11.66 7.01 -7.12
CA ASN A 85 11.59 8.17 -6.24
C ASN A 85 10.16 8.46 -5.76
N ARG A 86 9.14 8.31 -6.63
CA ARG A 86 7.72 8.42 -6.23
C ARG A 86 7.31 7.32 -5.24
N PHE A 87 7.72 6.08 -5.47
CA PHE A 87 7.50 5.00 -4.51
C PHE A 87 8.09 5.35 -3.15
N ARG A 88 9.36 5.75 -3.10
CA ARG A 88 10.02 6.15 -1.86
C ARG A 88 9.34 7.33 -1.16
N SER A 89 8.92 8.35 -1.90
CA SER A 89 8.28 9.54 -1.30
C SER A 89 6.92 9.24 -0.69
N LEU A 90 6.23 8.20 -1.18
CA LEU A 90 4.97 7.71 -0.63
C LEU A 90 5.15 6.60 0.43
N GLY A 91 6.39 6.28 0.80
CA GLY A 91 6.71 5.30 1.84
C GLY A 91 6.73 3.85 1.36
N PHE A 92 6.72 3.59 0.05
CA PHE A 92 6.97 2.25 -0.48
C PHE A 92 8.44 1.88 -0.33
N ARG A 93 8.69 0.60 -0.06
CA ARG A 93 10.01 -0.02 -0.06
C ARG A 93 10.11 -1.08 -1.15
N ARG A 94 11.31 -1.27 -1.71
CA ARG A 94 11.52 -2.36 -2.67
C ARG A 94 11.37 -3.69 -1.94
N LEU A 95 10.51 -4.56 -2.48
CA LEU A 95 10.24 -5.89 -1.94
C LEU A 95 11.25 -6.88 -2.51
N ALA A 96 12.00 -7.53 -1.62
CA ALA A 96 12.88 -8.63 -2.00
C ALA A 96 12.04 -9.90 -2.16
N LEU A 97 11.78 -10.30 -3.40
CA LEU A 97 11.05 -11.54 -3.67
C LEU A 97 11.95 -12.77 -3.46
N PRO A 98 11.40 -13.89 -2.98
CA PRO A 98 12.10 -15.16 -2.99
C PRO A 98 12.57 -15.57 -4.39
N ALA A 99 13.74 -16.21 -4.49
CA ALA A 99 14.32 -16.66 -5.76
C ALA A 99 13.38 -17.56 -6.58
N ALA A 100 12.51 -18.32 -5.89
CA ALA A 100 11.50 -19.18 -6.52
C ALA A 100 10.46 -18.40 -7.35
N LEU A 101 10.24 -17.12 -7.05
CA LEU A 101 9.32 -16.26 -7.79
C LEU A 101 10.00 -15.47 -8.91
N SER A 102 11.35 -15.37 -8.88
CA SER A 102 12.11 -14.52 -9.80
C SER A 102 11.98 -14.90 -11.28
N GLY A 103 11.57 -16.13 -11.60
CA GLY A 103 11.33 -16.58 -12.97
C GLY A 103 9.90 -16.36 -13.49
N GLY A 104 8.96 -15.98 -12.62
CA GLY A 104 7.53 -15.89 -12.94
C GLY A 104 6.86 -14.55 -12.58
N VAL A 105 7.63 -13.60 -12.03
CA VAL A 105 7.15 -12.27 -11.66
C VAL A 105 7.79 -11.23 -12.58
N PRO A 106 7.01 -10.30 -13.17
CA PRO A 106 7.55 -9.26 -14.03
C PRO A 106 8.35 -8.28 -13.17
N GLY A 107 9.66 -8.45 -13.13
CA GLY A 107 10.60 -7.41 -12.70
C GLY A 107 10.63 -7.10 -11.20
N GLU A 108 10.49 -5.81 -10.88
CA GLU A 108 10.59 -5.26 -9.54
C GLU A 108 9.25 -5.21 -8.84
N CYS A 109 9.26 -5.42 -7.52
CA CYS A 109 8.09 -5.23 -6.67
C CYS A 109 8.35 -4.17 -5.62
N TRP A 110 7.35 -3.34 -5.37
CA TRP A 110 7.36 -2.29 -4.37
C TRP A 110 6.21 -2.51 -3.40
N GLU A 111 6.47 -2.35 -2.11
CA GLU A 111 5.52 -2.63 -1.06
C GLU A 111 5.32 -1.42 -0.16
N TYR A 112 4.06 -1.15 0.16
CA TYR A 112 3.64 -0.25 1.23
C TYR A 112 2.88 -1.06 2.28
N ARG A 113 3.17 -0.81 3.55
CA ARG A 113 2.37 -1.23 4.71
C ARG A 113 2.38 -0.12 5.73
N LEU A 114 1.22 0.30 6.18
CA LEU A 114 1.11 1.35 7.20
C LEU A 114 1.65 0.86 8.55
N SER A 115 1.53 -0.44 8.85
CA SER A 115 2.04 -1.04 10.09
C SER A 115 3.56 -0.96 10.21
N ASP A 116 4.29 -0.98 9.09
CA ASP A 116 5.75 -0.81 9.03
C ASP A 116 6.17 0.67 9.16
N TYR A 117 5.21 1.61 9.09
CA TYR A 117 5.49 3.03 9.23
C TYR A 117 5.82 3.39 10.67
N LYS A 118 6.62 4.44 10.86
CA LYS A 118 7.08 4.90 12.18
C LYS A 118 5.89 5.04 13.13
N GLN A 119 5.79 4.13 14.09
CA GLN A 119 4.83 4.25 15.17
C GLN A 119 5.23 5.44 16.04
N PRO A 120 4.30 6.37 16.34
CA PRO A 120 4.61 7.46 17.23
C PRO A 120 5.01 6.87 18.59
N PRO A 121 6.15 7.28 19.15
CA PRO A 121 6.57 6.76 20.43
C PRO A 121 5.55 7.17 21.49
N ALA A 122 5.42 6.33 22.52
CA ALA A 122 4.37 6.47 23.53
C ALA A 122 4.31 7.89 24.11
N TRP A 123 5.44 8.54 24.37
CA TRP A 123 5.54 9.88 24.94
C TRP A 123 4.91 11.00 24.09
N LEU A 124 4.67 10.79 22.79
CA LEU A 124 3.97 11.75 21.93
C LEU A 124 2.44 11.64 22.05
N ASN A 125 1.92 10.56 22.66
CA ASN A 125 0.50 10.36 22.87
C ASN A 125 -0.05 11.32 23.93
N ALA A 126 -1.21 11.93 23.66
CA ALA A 126 -1.86 12.89 24.56
C ALA A 126 -2.07 12.38 25.98
N ARG A 127 -2.22 11.07 26.19
CA ARG A 127 -2.33 10.49 27.54
C ARG A 127 -1.13 10.79 28.45
N TYR A 128 0.04 11.07 27.89
CA TYR A 128 1.26 11.36 28.67
C TYR A 128 1.54 12.86 28.86
N TRP A 129 1.10 13.73 27.96
CA TRP A 129 1.38 15.17 28.04
C TRP A 129 0.15 16.04 28.32
N ALA A 130 -1.06 15.55 28.06
CA ALA A 130 -2.29 16.31 28.31
C ALA A 130 -2.79 16.21 29.76
N ASN A 131 -2.21 15.33 30.59
CA ASN A 131 -2.66 15.08 31.97
C ASN A 131 -4.21 14.97 32.07
N PRO A 132 -4.81 13.94 31.42
CA PRO A 132 -6.26 13.82 31.26
C PRO A 132 -7.03 13.88 32.59
N GLU A 133 -6.44 13.42 33.69
CA GLU A 133 -7.02 13.45 35.04
C GLU A 133 -7.24 14.86 35.61
N ARG A 134 -6.63 15.88 34.99
CA ARG A 134 -6.74 17.29 35.38
C ARG A 134 -7.87 18.03 34.65
N PHE A 135 -8.39 17.48 33.55
CA PHE A 135 -9.55 18.03 32.85
C PHE A 135 -10.80 17.87 33.74
N GLY A 136 -11.24 18.97 34.36
CA GLY A 136 -12.41 19.01 35.24
C GLY A 136 -12.12 19.24 36.72
N ARG A 137 -10.84 19.30 37.15
CA ARG A 137 -10.48 19.67 38.53
C ARG A 137 -10.39 21.18 38.77
N ASP A 138 -10.37 21.98 37.71
CA ASP A 138 -10.31 23.44 37.78
C ASP A 138 -11.70 24.12 37.74
N VAL A 139 -12.79 23.37 38.02
CA VAL A 139 -14.10 23.99 38.26
C VAL A 139 -14.04 24.62 39.66
N ILE A 140 -13.71 25.91 39.66
CA ILE A 140 -13.62 26.78 40.82
C ILE A 140 -14.91 26.65 41.65
N ALA A 141 -14.76 26.24 42.92
CA ALA A 141 -15.78 26.31 43.96
C ALA A 141 -15.84 27.71 44.56
#